data_AF-A0A0U0BD50-F1
#
_entry.id   AF-A0A0U0BD50-F1
#
_cell.length_a   1.000
_cell.length_b   1.000
_cell.length_c   1.000
_cell.angle_alpha   90.00
_cell.angle_beta   90.00
_cell.angle_gamma   90.00
#
_symmetry.space_group_name_H-M   'P 1'
#
loop_
_entity.id
_entity.type
_entity.pdbx_description
1 polymer ?
#
loop_
_entity_poly.entity_id
_entity_poly.type
_entity_poly.pdbx_seq_one_letter_code
_entity_poly.pdbx_strand_id
1 'polypeptide(L)' 'MWEQLNRIMQERNLNGYQLSKMSGVNRSFFSDLKSGKVKYLSWTNICKIADALEVSLDEFR' A
#
# COMPACT_ATOMS: atom_id res chain seq x y z
N MET A 1 0.44 -10.25 0.51
CA MET A 1 0.07 -8.85 0.20
C MET A 1 0.33 -7.87 1.34
N TRP A 2 -0.32 -7.93 2.51
CA TRP A 2 0.02 -6.99 3.60
C TRP A 2 1.47 -7.14 4.08
N GLU A 3 1.99 -8.36 4.21
CA GLU A 3 3.37 -8.56 4.66
C GLU A 3 4.42 -8.03 3.68
N GLN A 4 4.24 -8.26 2.36
CA GLN A 4 5.09 -7.64 1.33
C GLN A 4 4.99 -6.12 1.37
N LEU A 5 3.76 -5.58 1.39
CA LEU A 5 3.55 -4.14 1.49
C LEU A 5 4.20 -3.55 2.74
N ASN A 6 4.05 -4.21 3.89
CA ASN A 6 4.63 -3.80 5.16
C ASN A 6 6.18 -3.89 5.12
N ARG A 7 6.73 -4.89 4.43
CA ARG A 7 8.18 -5.04 4.22
C ARG A 7 8.73 -3.92 3.34
N ILE A 8 8.12 -3.65 2.18
CA ILE A 8 8.49 -2.54 1.29
C ILE A 8 8.36 -1.20 2.03
N MET A 9 7.28 -1.03 2.80
CA MET A 9 7.07 0.14 3.65
C MET A 9 8.19 0.29 4.69
N GLN A 10 8.60 -0.79 5.35
CA GLN A 10 9.72 -0.75 6.31
C GLN A 10 11.06 -0.45 5.63
N GLU A 11 11.34 -1.04 4.47
CA GLU A 11 12.56 -0.74 3.68
C GLU A 11 12.61 0.71 3.23
N ARG A 12 11.46 1.30 2.89
CA ARG A 12 11.33 2.72 2.53
C ARG A 12 11.14 3.65 3.73
N ASN A 13 11.12 3.12 4.96
CA ASN A 13 10.84 3.86 6.19
C ASN A 13 9.48 4.62 6.18
N LEU A 14 8.51 4.11 5.44
CA LEU A 14 7.18 4.69 5.30
C LEU A 14 6.23 4.12 6.34
N ASN A 15 5.55 5.01 7.06
CA ASN A 15 4.43 4.64 7.92
C ASN A 15 3.11 4.65 7.13
N GLY A 16 2.12 3.84 7.53
CA GLY A 16 0.83 3.75 6.81
C GLY A 16 0.09 5.09 6.69
N TYR A 17 0.39 6.02 7.58
CA TYR A 17 -0.06 7.41 7.48
C TYR A 17 0.66 8.21 6.39
N GLN A 18 1.99 8.11 6.28
CA GLN A 18 2.74 8.72 5.18
C GLN A 18 2.34 8.12 3.85
N LEU A 19 2.22 6.79 3.78
CA LEU A 19 1.80 6.13 2.56
C LEU A 19 0.38 6.54 2.17
N SER A 20 -0.56 6.66 3.11
CA SER A 20 -1.91 7.22 2.86
C SER A 20 -1.86 8.65 2.30
N LYS A 21 -0.98 9.50 2.84
CA LYS A 21 -0.83 10.89 2.40
C LYS A 21 -0.17 11.02 1.03
N MET A 22 0.80 10.15 0.73
CA MET A 22 1.62 10.17 -0.48
C MET A 22 0.90 9.50 -1.66
N SER A 23 0.23 8.37 -1.41
CA SER A 23 -0.60 7.68 -2.40
C SER A 23 -1.99 8.31 -2.58
N GLY A 24 -2.43 9.16 -1.65
CA GLY A 24 -3.80 9.66 -1.64
C GLY A 24 -4.85 8.54 -1.44
N VAL A 25 -4.43 7.41 -0.86
CA VAL A 25 -5.30 6.30 -0.47
C VAL A 25 -5.84 6.57 0.93
N ASN A 26 -7.14 6.36 1.11
CA ASN A 26 -7.82 6.66 2.37
C ASN A 26 -7.29 5.78 3.53
N ARG A 27 -7.18 6.34 4.73
CA ARG A 27 -6.72 5.62 5.93
C ARG A 27 -7.59 4.40 6.27
N SER A 28 -8.88 4.45 5.96
CA SER A 28 -9.79 3.31 6.10
C SER A 28 -9.33 2.12 5.25
N PHE A 29 -8.81 2.40 4.05
CA PHE A 29 -8.28 1.39 3.14
C PHE A 29 -7.06 0.65 3.72
N PHE A 30 -6.19 1.37 4.44
CA PHE A 30 -5.08 0.74 5.18
C PHE A 30 -5.58 -0.16 6.30
N SER A 31 -6.61 0.26 7.02
CA SER A 31 -7.24 -0.57 8.06
C SER A 31 -7.86 -1.84 7.46
N ASP A 32 -8.54 -1.74 6.31
CA ASP A 32 -9.13 -2.88 5.61
C ASP A 32 -8.07 -3.83 5.02
N LEU A 33 -6.96 -3.28 4.52
CA LEU A 33 -5.80 -4.03 4.02
C LEU A 33 -5.09 -4.77 5.17
N LYS A 34 -4.87 -4.08 6.30
CA LYS A 34 -4.26 -4.64 7.52
C LYS A 34 -5.14 -5.72 8.15
N SER A 35 -6.46 -5.54 8.10
CA SER A 35 -7.43 -6.50 8.65
C SER A 35 -7.66 -7.71 7.71
N GLY A 36 -7.03 -7.74 6.53
CA GLY A 36 -7.18 -8.82 5.55
C GLY A 36 -8.54 -8.86 4.86
N LYS A 37 -9.40 -7.85 5.10
CA LYS A 37 -10.69 -7.67 4.41
C LYS A 37 -10.49 -7.36 2.93
N VAL A 38 -9.44 -6.61 2.61
CA VAL A 38 -9.03 -6.32 1.25
C VAL A 38 -7.86 -7.24 0.89
N LYS A 39 -8.18 -8.34 0.21
CA LYS A 39 -7.17 -9.21 -0.43
C LYS A 39 -6.65 -8.66 -1.74
N TYR A 40 -7.39 -7.77 -2.40
CA TYR A 40 -7.02 -7.15 -3.66
C TYR A 40 -7.31 -5.66 -3.59
N LEU A 41 -6.26 -4.87 -3.66
CA LEU A 41 -6.38 -3.43 -3.87
C LEU A 41 -7.08 -3.19 -5.21
N SER A 42 -8.03 -2.24 -5.28
CA SER A 42 -8.50 -1.73 -6.57
C SER A 42 -7.29 -1.25 -7.36
N TRP A 43 -7.24 -1.53 -8.67
CA TRP A 43 -6.10 -1.18 -9.54
C TRP A 43 -5.63 0.27 -9.35
N THR A 44 -6.58 1.20 -9.21
CA THR A 44 -6.32 2.62 -8.93
C THR A 44 -5.54 2.85 -7.63
N ASN A 45 -5.82 2.08 -6.58
CA ASN A 45 -5.12 2.18 -5.29
C ASN A 45 -3.77 1.47 -5.32
N ILE A 46 -3.64 0.35 -6.06
CA ILE A 46 -2.31 -0.25 -6.30
C ILE A 46 -1.43 0.73 -7.04
N CYS A 47 -1.94 1.32 -8.13
CA CYS A 47 -1.22 2.30 -8.94
C CYS A 47 -0.76 3.48 -8.07
N LYS A 48 -1.66 4.04 -7.25
CA LYS A 48 -1.35 5.11 -6.29
C LYS A 48 -0.29 4.72 -5.24
N ILE A 49 -0.37 3.52 -4.69
CA ILE A 49 0.56 3.04 -3.67
C ILE A 49 1.92 2.72 -4.30
N ALA A 50 1.92 2.08 -5.46
CA ALA A 50 3.10 1.79 -6.27
C ALA A 50 3.82 3.08 -6.68
N ASP A 51 3.07 4.08 -7.16
CA ASP A 51 3.58 5.41 -7.50
C ASP A 51 4.18 6.11 -6.26
N ALA A 52 3.48 6.08 -5.13
CA ALA A 52 3.97 6.66 -3.88
C ALA A 52 5.18 5.93 -3.26
N LEU A 53 5.35 4.65 -3.55
CA LEU A 53 6.47 3.82 -3.10
C LEU A 53 7.61 3.78 -4.12
N GLU A 54 7.39 4.32 -5.33
CA GLU A 54 8.21 4.11 -6.52
C GLU A 54 8.59 2.63 -6.69
N VAL A 55 7.60 1.73 -6.55
CA VAL A 55 7.77 0.30 -6.77
C VAL A 55 6.89 -0.19 -7.90
N SER A 56 7.41 -1.12 -8.69
CA SER A 56 6.65 -1.74 -9.77
C SER A 56 5.50 -2.59 -9.21
N LEU A 57 4.34 -2.50 -9.86
CA LEU A 57 3.14 -3.31 -9.59
C LEU A 57 3.42 -4.83 -9.59
N ASP A 58 4.51 -5.24 -10.24
CA ASP A 58 4.98 -6.63 -10.34
C ASP A 58 5.43 -7.22 -8.99
N GLU A 59 5.86 -6.38 -8.03
CA GLU A 59 6.18 -6.81 -6.64
C GLU A 59 4.92 -7.18 -5.85
N PHE A 60 3.75 -6.73 -6.28
CA PHE A 60 2.46 -7.06 -5.66
C PHE A 60 1.76 -8.26 -6.33
N ARG A 61 2.41 -8.91 -7.32
CA ARG A 61 1.88 -10.03 -8.11
C ARG A 61 1.85 -11.35 -7.34
#